data_AF-A0A652NX92-F1
#
_entry.id   AF-A0A652NX92-F1
#
_cell.length_a   1.000
_cell.length_b   1.000
_cell.length_c   1.000
_cell.angle_alpha   90.00
_cell.angle_beta   90.00
_cell.angle_gamma   90.00
#
_symmetry.space_group_name_H-M   'P 1'
#
loop_
_entity.id
_entity.type
_entity.pdbx_description
1 polymer ?
#
loop_
_entity_poly.entity_id
_entity_poly.type
_entity_poly.pdbx_seq_one_letter_code
_entity_poly.pdbx_strand_id
1 'polypeptide(L)'
;MAGPHRRRHPRPHLRRPLERRPAPHRGAPRHRLRIFDGRQTAILAAATTGDLPGALALLADTEPGDSWENAVTAVLTALCRPGDPHAAADAIDRCLTFEPDEGLAVFATRLTLTAIDAADPDTPSARNLLAHLTSRTGESGDGYALRDLLTHHGVRDRLEPGRKAALEQALAACALGAAALPQPVRDRLEEALDRARDVLEKSPFDPGSPGGDPLERRTRTAPPSDAIRP
;
A
#
# COMPACT_ATOMS: atom_id res chain seq x y z
N MET A 1 -54.61 -26.30 67.19
CA MET A 1 -53.74 -27.42 66.77
C MET A 1 -54.20 -27.90 65.41
N ALA A 2 -53.24 -28.15 64.52
CA ALA A 2 -53.38 -28.30 63.07
C ALA A 2 -54.30 -29.45 62.63
N GLY A 3 -54.99 -29.24 61.50
CA GLY A 3 -55.97 -30.15 60.93
C GLY A 3 -55.39 -31.29 60.07
N PRO A 4 -56.24 -32.25 59.64
CA PRO A 4 -55.84 -33.38 58.81
C PRO A 4 -56.11 -33.11 57.31
N HIS A 5 -55.09 -33.33 56.48
CA HIS A 5 -55.19 -33.31 55.02
C HIS A 5 -55.96 -34.53 54.49
N ARG A 6 -57.10 -34.28 53.82
CA ARG A 6 -57.77 -35.24 52.93
C ARG A 6 -57.28 -35.07 51.48
N ARG A 7 -57.01 -36.20 50.84
CA ARG A 7 -56.66 -36.35 49.42
C ARG A 7 -57.80 -35.90 48.49
N ARG A 8 -57.44 -35.23 47.39
CA ARG A 8 -58.17 -35.22 46.10
C ARG A 8 -57.18 -35.12 44.94
N HIS A 9 -57.12 -36.15 44.09
CA HIS A 9 -56.87 -35.99 42.65
C HIS A 9 -58.21 -35.54 41.99
N PRO A 10 -58.33 -35.17 40.67
CA PRO A 10 -57.37 -35.20 39.56
C PRO A 10 -57.41 -33.96 38.62
N ARG A 11 -56.46 -33.85 37.68
CA ARG A 11 -56.61 -33.74 36.19
C ARG A 11 -55.56 -32.84 35.51
N PRO A 12 -55.18 -33.19 34.26
CA PRO A 12 -54.01 -32.65 33.58
C PRO A 12 -54.39 -31.49 32.67
N HIS A 13 -53.63 -30.39 32.74
CA HIS A 13 -53.81 -29.27 31.81
C HIS A 13 -52.47 -28.81 31.22
N LEU A 14 -52.45 -28.94 29.89
CA LEU A 14 -51.72 -28.16 28.89
C LEU A 14 -50.18 -28.22 28.86
N ARG A 15 -49.72 -28.97 27.85
CA ARG A 15 -48.48 -28.69 27.11
C ARG A 15 -48.55 -27.32 26.42
N ARG A 16 -47.48 -26.52 26.57
CA ARG A 16 -46.72 -25.76 25.55
C ARG A 16 -45.86 -24.68 26.24
N PRO A 17 -44.79 -24.17 25.61
CA PRO A 17 -43.73 -24.82 24.84
C PRO A 17 -42.34 -24.49 25.42
N LEU A 18 -41.31 -25.25 25.02
CA LEU A 18 -39.91 -24.92 25.32
C LEU A 18 -39.60 -23.49 24.87
N GLU A 19 -39.26 -22.64 25.82
CA GLU A 19 -38.50 -21.42 25.57
C GLU A 19 -37.20 -21.84 24.90
N ARG A 20 -37.15 -21.63 23.58
CA ARG A 20 -35.90 -21.67 22.82
C ARG A 20 -35.02 -20.58 23.40
N ARG A 21 -34.09 -20.96 24.28
CA ARG A 21 -32.90 -20.17 24.56
C ARG A 21 -32.32 -19.71 23.21
N PRO A 22 -32.14 -18.40 22.97
CA PRO A 22 -31.40 -17.98 21.80
C PRO A 22 -30.01 -18.59 21.91
N ALA A 23 -29.63 -19.35 20.88
CA ALA A 23 -28.26 -19.81 20.72
C ALA A 23 -27.34 -18.60 20.82
N PRO A 24 -26.16 -18.70 21.47
CA PRO A 24 -25.19 -17.63 21.41
C PRO A 24 -24.98 -17.32 19.93
N HIS A 25 -25.16 -16.05 19.58
CA HIS A 25 -24.89 -15.54 18.25
C HIS A 25 -23.54 -16.12 17.84
N ARG A 26 -23.55 -17.02 16.84
CA ARG A 26 -22.34 -17.46 16.16
C ARG A 26 -21.60 -16.16 15.86
N GLY A 27 -20.42 -16.00 16.45
CA GLY A 27 -19.59 -14.83 16.22
C GLY A 27 -19.59 -14.60 14.73
N ALA A 28 -20.02 -13.40 14.31
CA ALA A 28 -19.73 -12.96 12.96
C ALA A 28 -18.25 -13.26 12.73
N PRO A 29 -17.86 -13.79 11.56
CA PRO A 29 -16.45 -13.94 11.26
C PRO A 29 -15.84 -12.56 11.52
N ARG A 30 -14.88 -12.49 12.45
CA ARG A 30 -14.01 -11.32 12.58
C ARG A 30 -13.30 -11.25 11.23
N HIS A 31 -13.90 -10.56 10.27
CA HIS A 31 -13.23 -10.18 9.05
C HIS A 31 -12.01 -9.42 9.54
N ARG A 32 -10.81 -9.91 9.21
CA ARG A 32 -9.57 -9.22 9.52
C ARG A 32 -9.70 -7.79 8.99
N LEU A 33 -9.83 -6.81 9.88
CA LEU A 33 -10.04 -5.41 9.50
C LEU A 33 -8.66 -4.80 9.24
N ARG A 34 -8.01 -5.23 8.16
CA ARG A 34 -6.72 -4.69 7.74
C ARG A 34 -6.88 -3.27 7.19
N ILE A 35 -5.78 -2.52 7.18
CA ILE A 35 -5.73 -1.12 6.76
C ILE A 35 -5.65 -0.96 5.23
N PHE A 36 -6.60 -1.54 4.50
CA PHE A 36 -6.71 -1.32 3.06
C PHE A 36 -7.37 0.02 2.72
N ASP A 37 -7.34 0.40 1.45
CA ASP A 37 -7.76 1.72 0.94
C ASP A 37 -9.15 2.16 1.41
N GLY A 38 -10.12 1.24 1.45
CA GLY A 38 -11.48 1.55 1.92
C GLY A 38 -11.50 2.02 3.38
N ARG A 39 -10.67 1.42 4.25
CA ARG A 39 -10.57 1.81 5.66
C ARG A 39 -9.76 3.09 5.82
N GLN A 40 -8.65 3.23 5.10
CA GLN A 40 -7.88 4.48 5.08
C GLN A 40 -8.74 5.67 4.64
N THR A 41 -9.56 5.48 3.61
CA THR A 41 -10.51 6.50 3.11
C THR A 41 -11.54 6.86 4.17
N ALA A 42 -12.11 5.87 4.86
CA ALA A 42 -13.07 6.12 5.94
C ALA A 42 -12.46 6.90 7.12
N ILE A 43 -11.22 6.57 7.51
CA ILE A 43 -10.48 7.28 8.56
C ILE A 43 -10.24 8.74 8.15
N LEU A 44 -9.72 8.96 6.93
CA LEU A 44 -9.47 10.31 6.40
C LEU A 44 -10.76 11.12 6.27
N ALA A 45 -11.85 10.51 5.81
CA ALA A 45 -13.15 11.17 5.73
C ALA A 45 -13.68 11.59 7.11
N ALA A 46 -13.57 10.72 8.11
CA ALA A 46 -13.93 11.05 9.49
C ALA A 46 -13.05 12.19 10.03
N ALA A 47 -11.73 12.10 9.88
CA ALA A 47 -10.79 13.12 10.34
C ALA A 47 -11.02 14.50 9.67
N THR A 48 -11.21 14.53 8.35
CA THR A 48 -11.42 15.78 7.59
C THR A 48 -12.78 16.43 7.84
N THR A 49 -13.78 15.66 8.31
CA THR A 49 -15.08 16.19 8.75
C THR A 49 -15.10 16.58 10.23
N GLY A 50 -13.98 16.42 10.95
CA GLY A 50 -13.83 16.77 12.35
C GLY A 50 -14.20 15.66 13.34
N ASP A 51 -14.59 14.47 12.87
CA ASP A 51 -14.86 13.30 13.70
C ASP A 51 -13.57 12.52 14.03
N LEU A 52 -12.68 13.16 14.80
CA LEU A 52 -11.46 12.50 15.30
C LEU A 52 -11.76 11.27 16.18
N PRO A 53 -12.78 11.28 17.08
CA PRO A 53 -13.13 10.08 17.84
C PRO A 53 -13.53 8.90 16.95
N GLY A 54 -14.33 9.13 15.90
CA GLY A 54 -14.71 8.11 14.93
C GLY A 54 -13.52 7.60 14.12
N ALA A 55 -12.64 8.48 13.67
CA ALA A 55 -11.39 8.11 12.99
C ALA A 55 -10.51 7.23 13.87
N LEU A 56 -10.34 7.59 15.15
CA LEU A 56 -9.58 6.82 16.12
C LEU A 56 -10.23 5.47 16.47
N ALA A 57 -11.56 5.38 16.49
CA ALA A 57 -12.25 4.11 16.68
C ALA A 57 -11.98 3.16 15.50
N LEU A 58 -12.03 3.67 14.26
CA LEU A 58 -11.68 2.88 13.08
C LEU A 58 -10.22 2.40 13.12
N LEU A 59 -9.29 3.25 13.58
CA LEU A 59 -7.88 2.88 13.77
C LEU A 59 -7.72 1.81 14.87
N ALA A 60 -8.39 1.97 16.01
CA ALA A 60 -8.34 1.00 17.12
C ALA A 60 -8.88 -0.38 16.73
N ASP A 61 -9.88 -0.42 15.86
CA ASP A 61 -10.46 -1.65 15.32
C ASP A 61 -9.62 -2.27 14.17
N THR A 62 -8.50 -1.63 13.78
CA THR A 62 -7.61 -2.13 12.72
C THR A 62 -6.65 -3.17 13.29
N GLU A 63 -6.61 -4.35 12.67
CA GLU A 63 -5.65 -5.39 13.06
C GLU A 63 -4.24 -5.04 12.55
N PRO A 64 -3.19 -5.25 13.36
CA PRO A 64 -1.81 -5.15 12.88
C PRO A 64 -1.57 -6.09 11.70
N GLY A 65 -0.71 -5.67 10.78
CA GLY A 65 -0.37 -6.49 9.63
C GLY A 65 1.06 -6.29 9.18
N ASP A 66 1.27 -6.16 7.87
CA ASP A 66 2.60 -6.03 7.29
C ASP A 66 3.26 -4.70 7.69
N SER A 67 4.57 -4.57 7.49
CA SER A 67 5.32 -3.36 7.91
C SER A 67 4.72 -2.07 7.35
N TRP A 68 4.34 -2.07 6.07
CA TRP A 68 3.69 -0.93 5.42
C TRP A 68 2.32 -0.60 6.02
N GLU A 69 1.53 -1.61 6.39
CA GLU A 69 0.22 -1.43 7.03
C GLU A 69 0.36 -0.80 8.41
N ASN A 70 1.34 -1.26 9.19
CA ASN A 70 1.63 -0.71 10.51
C ASN A 70 2.13 0.74 10.39
N ALA A 71 2.95 1.05 9.38
CA ALA A 71 3.39 2.43 9.13
C ALA A 71 2.23 3.35 8.74
N VAL A 72 1.34 2.93 7.83
CA VAL A 72 0.13 3.69 7.48
C VAL A 72 -0.75 3.91 8.71
N THR A 73 -0.98 2.87 9.51
CA THR A 73 -1.82 2.96 10.72
C THR A 73 -1.23 3.93 11.75
N ALA A 74 0.10 3.90 11.97
CA ALA A 74 0.77 4.79 12.89
C ALA A 74 0.72 6.25 12.42
N VAL A 75 0.97 6.52 11.13
CA VAL A 75 0.89 7.87 10.54
C VAL A 75 -0.53 8.43 10.63
N LEU A 76 -1.55 7.64 10.29
CA LEU A 76 -2.95 8.06 10.43
C LEU A 76 -3.32 8.31 11.91
N THR A 77 -2.78 7.53 12.84
CA THR A 77 -2.97 7.75 14.28
C THR A 77 -2.36 9.07 14.74
N ALA A 78 -1.14 9.39 14.28
CA ALA A 78 -0.50 10.67 14.58
C ALA A 78 -1.30 11.86 14.03
N LEU A 79 -1.80 11.77 12.78
CA LEU A 79 -2.67 12.79 12.20
C LEU A 79 -3.98 12.97 12.98
N CYS A 80 -4.55 11.88 13.50
CA CYS A 80 -5.78 11.91 14.29
C CYS A 80 -5.55 12.32 15.76
N ARG A 81 -4.29 12.48 16.20
CA ARG A 81 -3.90 12.98 17.53
C ARG A 81 -2.90 14.14 17.41
N PRO A 82 -3.30 15.30 16.86
CA PRO A 82 -2.39 16.42 16.69
C PRO A 82 -1.76 16.83 18.03
N GLY A 83 -0.43 16.94 18.06
CA GLY A 83 0.33 17.32 19.24
C GLY A 83 0.60 16.20 20.25
N ASP A 84 0.19 14.94 19.98
CA ASP A 84 0.60 13.77 20.77
C ASP A 84 2.03 13.34 20.37
N PRO A 85 3.06 13.58 21.21
CA PRO A 85 4.44 13.26 20.87
C PRO A 85 4.69 11.76 20.76
N HIS A 86 3.90 10.94 21.45
CA HIS A 86 4.05 9.49 21.41
C HIS A 86 3.53 8.91 20.09
N ALA A 87 2.36 9.38 19.63
CA ALA A 87 1.82 8.98 18.34
C ALA A 87 2.75 9.41 17.19
N ALA A 88 3.29 10.63 17.25
CA ALA A 88 4.27 11.11 16.26
C ALA A 88 5.57 10.30 16.27
N ALA A 89 6.09 9.95 17.45
CA ALA A 89 7.28 9.12 17.57
C ALA A 89 7.09 7.70 17.01
N ASP A 90 5.96 7.04 17.32
CA ASP A 90 5.66 5.72 16.74
C ASP A 90 5.53 5.80 15.21
N ALA A 91 4.85 6.82 14.67
CA ALA A 91 4.78 7.04 13.23
C ALA A 91 6.16 7.20 12.58
N ILE A 92 7.05 7.97 13.20
CA ILE A 92 8.44 8.13 12.75
C ILE A 92 9.18 6.79 12.76
N ASP A 93 9.11 6.04 13.87
CA ASP A 93 9.81 4.77 14.02
C ASP A 93 9.31 3.72 13.01
N ARG A 94 8.00 3.67 12.73
CA ARG A 94 7.45 2.80 11.68
C ARG A 94 7.91 3.20 10.28
N CYS A 95 8.00 4.49 9.99
CA CYS A 95 8.50 4.97 8.70
C CYS A 95 10.00 4.70 8.51
N LEU A 96 10.81 4.80 9.57
CA LEU A 96 12.24 4.48 9.55
C LEU A 96 12.49 2.98 9.32
N THR A 97 11.66 2.12 9.91
CA THR A 97 11.77 0.66 9.80
C THR A 97 11.07 0.08 8.58
N PHE A 98 10.24 0.87 7.90
CA PHE A 98 9.59 0.47 6.66
C PHE A 98 10.58 0.55 5.49
N GLU A 99 10.88 -0.61 4.93
CA GLU A 99 11.62 -0.75 3.68
C GLU A 99 10.63 -1.04 2.53
N PRO A 100 10.41 -0.09 1.61
CA PRO A 100 9.48 -0.26 0.50
C PRO A 100 10.05 -1.20 -0.57
N ASP A 101 9.18 -2.03 -1.15
CA ASP A 101 9.51 -2.81 -2.34
C ASP A 101 9.83 -1.91 -3.55
N GLU A 102 10.50 -2.48 -4.56
CA GLU A 102 10.77 -1.81 -5.82
C GLU A 102 9.46 -1.30 -6.47
N GLY A 103 9.46 -0.03 -6.89
CA GLY A 103 8.27 0.63 -7.45
C GLY A 103 7.35 1.30 -6.43
N LEU A 104 7.64 1.21 -5.12
CA LEU A 104 6.87 1.89 -4.06
C LEU A 104 7.53 3.18 -3.54
N ALA A 105 8.52 3.71 -4.26
CA ALA A 105 9.26 4.92 -3.85
C ALA A 105 8.33 6.11 -3.59
N VAL A 106 7.41 6.41 -4.52
CA VAL A 106 6.44 7.51 -4.37
C VAL A 106 5.55 7.33 -3.15
N PHE A 107 5.05 6.10 -2.92
CA PHE A 107 4.22 5.79 -1.76
C PHE A 107 4.98 6.02 -0.46
N ALA A 108 6.19 5.45 -0.35
CA ALA A 108 7.02 5.57 0.83
C ALA A 108 7.41 7.03 1.12
N THR A 109 7.75 7.79 0.08
CA THR A 109 8.05 9.23 0.20
C THR A 109 6.85 9.97 0.75
N ARG A 110 5.66 9.79 0.17
CA ARG A 110 4.44 10.47 0.63
C ARG A 110 4.07 10.10 2.06
N LEU A 111 4.10 8.81 2.41
CA LEU A 111 3.84 8.34 3.76
C LEU A 111 4.79 9.00 4.78
N THR A 112 6.07 9.09 4.43
CA THR A 112 7.10 9.69 5.29
C THR A 112 6.92 11.21 5.40
N LEU A 113 6.58 11.90 4.31
CA LEU A 113 6.24 13.33 4.34
C LEU A 113 5.04 13.59 5.26
N THR A 114 4.01 12.76 5.18
CA THR A 114 2.85 12.84 6.08
C THR A 114 3.24 12.61 7.55
N ALA A 115 4.17 11.70 7.83
CA ALA A 115 4.71 11.51 9.19
C ALA A 115 5.47 12.75 9.68
N ILE A 116 6.22 13.43 8.80
CA ILE A 116 6.90 14.70 9.10
C ILE A 116 5.88 15.80 9.40
N ASP A 117 4.77 15.88 8.66
CA ASP A 117 3.70 16.86 8.90
C ASP A 117 2.99 16.65 10.24
N ALA A 118 2.88 15.41 10.70
CA ALA A 118 2.27 15.06 11.98
C ALA A 118 3.19 15.29 13.18
N ALA A 119 4.49 15.49 12.96
CA ALA A 119 5.51 15.57 14.01
C ALA A 119 5.90 17.03 14.33
N ASP A 120 6.38 17.24 15.56
CA ASP A 120 7.12 18.46 15.88
C ASP A 120 8.47 18.40 15.14
N PRO A 121 8.73 19.35 14.24
CA PRO A 121 9.89 19.31 13.39
C PRO A 121 11.23 19.53 14.09
N ASP A 122 11.24 20.18 15.25
CA ASP A 122 12.47 20.52 15.96
C ASP A 122 12.98 19.33 16.79
N THR A 123 12.20 18.25 16.84
CA THR A 123 12.60 17.01 17.51
C THR A 123 13.76 16.32 16.79
N PRO A 124 14.68 15.67 17.54
CA PRO A 124 15.73 14.86 16.94
C PRO A 124 15.20 13.75 16.01
N SER A 125 14.08 13.12 16.37
CA SER A 125 13.46 12.05 15.57
C SER A 125 12.93 12.55 14.23
N ALA A 126 12.27 13.72 14.20
CA ALA A 126 11.82 14.31 12.94
C ALA A 126 12.99 14.70 12.02
N ARG A 127 14.08 15.24 12.60
CA ARG A 127 15.32 15.53 11.83
C ARG A 127 15.98 14.28 11.28
N ASN A 128 16.00 13.19 12.05
CA ASN A 128 16.50 11.89 11.59
C ASN A 128 15.63 11.35 10.43
N LEU A 129 14.30 11.39 10.58
CA LEU A 129 13.38 10.97 9.53
C LEU A 129 13.56 11.78 8.24
N LEU A 130 13.74 13.10 8.35
CA LEU A 130 14.04 13.97 7.23
C LEU A 130 15.34 13.58 6.53
N ALA A 131 16.42 13.35 7.29
CA ALA A 131 17.70 12.93 6.73
C ALA A 131 17.57 11.59 5.99
N HIS A 132 16.88 10.61 6.60
CA HIS A 132 16.59 9.30 6.01
C HIS A 132 15.79 9.41 4.71
N LEU A 133 14.68 10.16 4.73
CA LEU A 133 13.85 10.43 3.57
C LEU A 133 14.66 11.06 2.43
N THR A 134 15.51 12.03 2.76
CA THR A 134 16.32 12.75 1.80
C THR A 134 17.37 11.82 1.16
N SER A 135 17.98 10.90 1.92
CA SER A 135 18.92 9.91 1.37
C SER A 135 18.19 8.93 0.46
N ARG A 136 17.17 8.26 1.00
CA ARG A 136 16.37 7.23 0.29
C ARG A 136 15.79 7.75 -1.02
N THR A 137 15.19 8.94 -1.00
CA THR A 137 14.60 9.53 -2.21
C THR A 137 15.66 9.86 -3.26
N GLY A 138 16.82 10.38 -2.84
CA GLY A 138 17.94 10.65 -3.74
C GLY A 138 18.55 9.39 -4.37
N GLU A 139 18.59 8.29 -3.60
CA GLU A 139 19.11 6.99 -4.06
C GLU A 139 18.12 6.24 -4.97
N SER A 140 16.82 6.44 -4.78
CA SER A 140 15.79 5.75 -5.58
C SER A 140 15.84 6.08 -7.07
N GLY A 141 16.36 7.26 -7.44
CA GLY A 141 16.30 7.77 -8.82
C GLY A 141 14.88 8.04 -9.35
N ASP A 142 13.85 7.91 -8.50
CA ASP A 142 12.46 8.11 -8.89
C ASP A 142 12.15 9.61 -8.95
N GLY A 143 11.93 10.11 -10.17
CA GLY A 143 11.64 11.52 -10.43
C GLY A 143 10.35 12.02 -9.78
N TYR A 144 9.33 11.16 -9.60
CA TYR A 144 8.10 11.54 -8.93
C TYR A 144 8.31 11.66 -7.41
N ALA A 145 9.07 10.74 -6.83
CA ALA A 145 9.44 10.82 -5.41
C ALA A 145 10.30 12.06 -5.14
N LEU A 146 11.28 12.34 -5.99
CA LEU A 146 12.10 13.56 -5.92
C LEU A 146 11.27 14.84 -6.03
N ARG A 147 10.30 14.86 -6.97
CA ARG A 147 9.39 15.99 -7.11
C ARG A 147 8.59 16.21 -5.83
N ASP A 148 7.97 15.16 -5.30
CA ASP A 148 7.12 15.26 -4.11
C ASP A 148 7.94 15.71 -2.88
N LEU A 149 9.20 15.27 -2.74
CA LEU A 149 10.12 15.78 -1.72
C LEU A 149 10.43 17.28 -1.87
N LEU A 150 10.73 17.73 -3.10
CA LEU A 150 11.17 19.11 -3.36
C LEU A 150 10.03 20.14 -3.38
N THR A 151 8.79 19.70 -3.59
CA THR A 151 7.59 20.56 -3.50
C THR A 151 7.06 20.67 -2.07
N HIS A 152 7.49 19.79 -1.16
CA HIS A 152 7.05 19.81 0.22
C HIS A 152 7.72 20.93 1.03
N HIS A 153 6.98 21.99 1.36
CA HIS A 153 7.51 23.20 2.03
C HIS A 153 8.28 22.90 3.31
N GLY A 154 7.70 22.12 4.23
CA GLY A 154 8.34 21.79 5.52
C GLY A 154 9.66 21.02 5.41
N VAL A 155 9.91 20.40 4.25
CA VAL A 155 11.17 19.72 3.94
C VAL A 155 12.11 20.68 3.20
N ARG A 156 11.62 21.32 2.14
CA ARG A 156 12.39 22.23 1.27
C ARG A 156 13.13 23.32 2.06
N ASP A 157 12.51 23.84 3.11
CA ASP A 157 13.06 24.92 3.94
C ASP A 157 14.14 24.44 4.93
N ARG A 158 14.24 23.12 5.14
CA ARG A 158 15.21 22.49 6.06
C ARG A 158 16.33 21.75 5.36
N LEU A 159 16.27 21.65 4.03
CA LEU A 159 17.35 21.06 3.26
C LEU A 159 18.55 22.00 3.24
N GLU A 160 19.71 21.44 3.55
CA GLU A 160 20.99 22.13 3.33
C GLU A 160 21.11 22.57 1.86
N PRO A 161 21.58 23.80 1.57
CA PRO A 161 21.59 24.34 0.21
C PRO A 161 22.27 23.44 -0.83
N GLY A 162 23.40 22.81 -0.46
CA GLY A 162 24.10 21.86 -1.33
C GLY A 162 23.29 20.60 -1.61
N ARG A 163 22.58 20.08 -0.61
CA ARG A 163 21.72 18.89 -0.78
C ARG A 163 20.50 19.21 -1.63
N LYS A 164 19.89 20.36 -1.42
CA LYS A 164 18.79 20.86 -2.24
C LYS A 164 19.18 20.99 -3.71
N ALA A 165 20.33 21.62 -3.99
CA ALA A 165 20.83 21.78 -5.36
C ALA A 165 21.10 20.42 -6.03
N ALA A 166 21.66 19.44 -5.30
CA ALA A 166 21.89 18.10 -5.83
C ALA A 166 20.57 17.37 -6.18
N LEU A 167 19.55 17.49 -5.33
CA LEU A 167 18.22 16.90 -5.60
C LEU A 167 17.51 17.60 -6.75
N GLU A 168 17.61 18.92 -6.86
CA GLU A 168 17.05 19.69 -7.99
C GLU A 168 17.72 19.31 -9.31
N GLN A 169 19.04 19.07 -9.31
CA GLN A 169 19.75 18.54 -10.48
C GLN A 169 19.32 17.11 -10.83
N ALA A 170 19.16 16.23 -9.83
CA ALA A 170 18.66 14.88 -10.05
C ALA A 170 17.24 14.88 -10.64
N LEU A 171 16.34 15.71 -10.11
CA LEU A 171 15.00 15.88 -10.64
C LEU A 171 15.01 16.41 -12.09
N ALA A 172 15.87 17.37 -12.40
CA ALA A 172 16.04 17.89 -13.76
C ALA A 172 16.52 16.78 -14.73
N ALA A 173 17.42 15.90 -14.28
CA ALA A 173 17.90 14.77 -15.07
C ALA A 173 16.79 13.74 -15.37
N CYS A 174 15.77 13.62 -14.51
CA CYS A 174 14.59 12.79 -14.78
C CYS A 174 13.71 13.34 -15.91
N ALA A 175 13.97 14.57 -16.41
CA ALA A 175 13.18 15.25 -17.44
C ALA A 175 11.67 15.31 -17.14
N LEU A 176 11.29 15.21 -15.87
CA LEU A 176 9.90 15.19 -15.46
C LEU A 176 9.26 16.55 -15.70
N GLY A 177 8.24 16.60 -16.56
CA GLY A 177 7.62 17.87 -16.98
C GLY A 177 8.31 18.55 -18.17
N ALA A 178 9.33 17.93 -18.77
CA ALA A 178 9.81 18.35 -20.08
C ALA A 178 8.72 18.06 -21.12
N ALA A 179 8.08 19.11 -21.64
CA ALA A 179 7.03 18.99 -22.65
C ALA A 179 7.56 18.48 -24.02
N ALA A 180 8.88 18.33 -24.17
CA ALA A 180 9.52 17.84 -25.37
C ALA A 180 10.70 16.90 -25.04
N LEU A 181 10.80 15.81 -25.79
CA LEU A 181 11.97 14.94 -25.78
C LEU A 181 13.17 15.68 -26.41
N PRO A 182 14.37 15.62 -25.82
CA PRO A 182 15.60 16.11 -26.46
C PRO A 182 15.77 15.49 -27.84
N GLN A 183 16.20 16.29 -28.83
CA GLN A 183 16.29 15.86 -30.23
C GLN A 183 17.04 14.53 -30.42
N PRO A 184 18.20 14.26 -29.78
CA PRO A 184 18.91 13.00 -29.96
C PRO A 184 18.11 11.77 -29.47
N VAL A 185 17.30 11.94 -28.43
CA VAL A 185 16.44 10.87 -27.89
C VAL A 185 15.24 10.66 -28.81
N ARG A 186 14.66 11.76 -29.33
CA ARG A 186 13.57 11.70 -30.31
C ARG A 186 14.02 10.97 -31.58
N ASP A 187 15.14 11.35 -32.17
CA ASP A 187 15.65 10.74 -33.41
C ASP A 187 15.88 9.23 -33.21
N ARG A 188 16.45 8.83 -32.07
CA ARG A 188 16.66 7.42 -31.74
C ARG A 188 15.36 6.65 -31.53
N LEU A 189 14.35 7.28 -30.94
CA LEU A 189 13.02 6.69 -30.78
C LEU A 189 12.33 6.52 -32.13
N GLU A 190 12.37 7.54 -32.99
CA GLU A 190 11.82 7.49 -34.35
C GLU A 190 12.49 6.38 -35.18
N GLU A 191 13.82 6.27 -35.11
CA GLU A 191 14.57 5.20 -35.78
C GLU A 191 14.18 3.79 -35.25
N ALA A 192 13.98 3.65 -33.94
CA ALA A 192 13.52 2.38 -33.36
C ALA A 192 12.09 2.03 -33.79
N LEU A 193 11.20 3.03 -33.87
CA LEU A 193 9.83 2.86 -34.35
C LEU A 193 9.79 2.48 -35.84
N ASP A 194 10.61 3.13 -36.67
CA ASP A 194 10.73 2.79 -38.09
C ASP A 194 11.22 1.35 -38.29
N ARG A 195 12.22 0.91 -37.51
CA ARG A 195 12.66 -0.50 -37.53
C ARG A 195 11.56 -1.46 -37.09
N ALA A 196 10.81 -1.12 -36.04
CA ALA A 196 9.70 -1.95 -35.58
C ALA A 196 8.59 -2.05 -36.64
N ARG A 197 8.25 -0.94 -37.30
CA ARG A 197 7.31 -0.89 -38.42
C ARG A 197 7.77 -1.80 -39.56
N ASP A 198 9.02 -1.66 -39.99
CA ASP A 198 9.61 -2.49 -41.04
C ASP A 198 9.50 -3.98 -40.75
N VAL A 199 9.76 -4.39 -39.50
CA VAL A 199 9.62 -5.79 -39.07
C VAL A 199 8.16 -6.24 -39.13
N LEU A 200 7.23 -5.42 -38.64
CA LEU A 200 5.80 -5.75 -38.63
C LEU A 200 5.21 -5.84 -40.03
N GLU A 201 5.59 -4.94 -40.94
CA GLU A 201 5.13 -4.92 -42.34
C GLU A 201 5.70 -6.07 -43.18
N LYS A 202 6.94 -6.49 -42.87
CA LYS A 202 7.59 -7.65 -43.52
C LYS A 202 7.23 -8.97 -42.84
N SER A 203 6.57 -8.93 -41.68
CA SER A 203 6.11 -10.12 -40.99
C SER A 203 4.89 -10.67 -41.73
N PRO A 204 4.87 -11.96 -42.09
CA PRO A 204 3.67 -12.60 -42.62
C PRO A 204 2.68 -12.76 -41.46
N PHE A 205 1.95 -11.69 -41.15
CA PHE A 205 0.78 -11.79 -40.29
C PHE A 205 -0.32 -12.44 -41.11
N ASP A 206 -0.47 -13.76 -40.97
CA ASP A 206 -1.58 -14.52 -41.53
C ASP A 206 -2.71 -14.56 -40.48
N PRO A 207 -3.76 -13.72 -40.60
CA PRO A 207 -4.88 -13.74 -39.68
C PRO A 207 -5.73 -15.03 -39.79
N GLY A 208 -5.45 -15.91 -40.76
CA GLY A 208 -6.14 -17.18 -40.98
C GLY A 208 -5.41 -18.41 -40.44
N SER A 209 -4.14 -18.29 -40.01
CA SER A 209 -3.43 -19.39 -39.36
C SER A 209 -3.70 -19.36 -37.86
N PRO A 210 -4.42 -20.34 -37.27
CA PRO A 210 -4.44 -20.49 -35.82
C PRO A 210 -2.99 -20.70 -35.40
N GLY A 211 -2.44 -19.73 -34.66
CA GLY A 211 -1.04 -19.76 -34.24
C GLY A 211 -0.74 -21.09 -33.58
N GLY A 212 0.04 -21.93 -34.26
CA GLY A 212 0.53 -23.18 -33.68
C GLY A 212 1.28 -22.85 -32.41
N ASP A 213 0.81 -23.42 -31.30
CA ASP A 213 1.33 -23.22 -29.95
C ASP A 213 2.87 -23.19 -29.98
N PRO A 214 3.51 -22.10 -29.52
CA PRO A 214 4.97 -21.99 -29.47
C PRO A 214 5.65 -23.15 -28.74
N LEU A 215 4.90 -23.91 -27.92
CA LEU A 215 5.39 -25.06 -27.16
C LEU A 215 5.52 -26.35 -27.98
N GLU A 216 4.84 -26.49 -29.13
CA GLU A 216 4.98 -27.71 -29.97
C GLU A 216 6.24 -27.72 -30.84
N ARG A 217 6.89 -26.56 -31.04
CA ARG A 217 8.08 -26.47 -31.91
C ARG A 217 9.36 -27.04 -31.30
N ARG A 218 9.36 -27.39 -30.00
CA ARG A 218 10.55 -27.95 -29.31
C ARG A 218 10.69 -29.47 -29.37
N THR A 219 9.69 -30.22 -29.85
CA THR A 219 9.74 -31.69 -29.83
C THR A 219 10.16 -32.36 -31.13
N ARG A 220 10.45 -31.61 -32.21
CA ARG A 220 10.70 -32.21 -33.54
C ARG A 220 12.11 -32.00 -34.11
N THR A 221 13.10 -31.83 -33.24
CA THR A 221 14.53 -31.91 -33.60
C THR A 221 15.31 -32.67 -32.53
N ALA A 222 15.08 -33.97 -32.43
CA ALA A 222 16.05 -34.91 -31.87
C ALA A 222 16.45 -35.87 -33.00
N PRO A 223 17.74 -35.99 -33.36
CA PRO A 223 18.18 -36.95 -34.36
C PRO A 223 18.03 -38.39 -33.83
N PRO A 224 17.82 -39.40 -34.71
CA PRO A 224 17.68 -40.78 -34.29
C PRO A 224 19.00 -41.28 -33.69
N SER A 225 18.89 -41.87 -32.49
CA SER A 225 19.97 -42.55 -31.78
C SER A 225 20.28 -43.86 -32.52
N ASP A 226 21.38 -43.90 -33.26
CA ASP A 226 21.94 -45.15 -33.78
C ASP A 226 22.34 -46.06 -32.62
N ALA A 227 21.64 -47.18 -32.53
CA ALA A 227 21.99 -48.30 -31.67
C ALA A 227 23.07 -49.14 -32.37
N ILE A 228 24.32 -48.96 -31.96
CA ILE A 228 25.40 -49.91 -32.24
C ILE A 228 25.62 -50.77 -31.00
N ARG A 229 25.28 -52.05 -31.13
CA ARG A 229 25.87 -53.20 -30.43
C ARG A 229 26.00 -54.33 -31.46
N PRO A 230 26.90 -55.31 -31.28
CA PRO A 230 27.84 -55.54 -30.17
C PRO A 230 29.29 -55.17 -30.48
#